data_AF-A0A401J4S3-F1
#
_entry.id   AF-A0A401J4S3-F1
#
_cell.length_a   1.000
_cell.length_b   1.000
_cell.length_c   1.000
_cell.angle_alpha   90.00
_cell.angle_beta   90.00
_cell.angle_gamma   90.00
#
_symmetry.space_group_name_H-M   'P 1'
#
loop_
_entity.id
_entity.type
_entity.pdbx_description
1 polymer ?
#
loop_
_entity_poly.entity_id
_entity_poly.type
_entity_poly.pdbx_seq_one_letter_code
_entity_poly.pdbx_strand_id
1 'polypeptide(L)'
;MFFSGNDKKQYAVADVGSVKDLGNGSVQIFLRNSDEEIIIDEAQWDRALVRTPQSFVPAAPETYVLGIWWASENEVGGYYKKAVMGWSISGDGYLHPWTVDGVDDGRNDLPAILQPDGQVEDPIDCRYENVTEWYEGAKRKALEIGYHHYAQFS
;
A
#
# COMPACT_ATOMS: atom_id res chain seq x y z
N MET A 1 -15.28 3.96 -2.12
CA MET A 1 -14.29 4.00 -1.02
C MET A 1 -14.66 5.12 -0.07
N PHE A 2 -14.37 4.97 1.23
CA PHE A 2 -14.67 5.97 2.27
C PHE A 2 -13.42 6.36 3.04
N PHE A 3 -13.44 7.55 3.64
CA PHE A 3 -12.46 8.00 4.63
C PHE A 3 -13.16 8.53 5.88
N SER A 4 -12.48 8.48 7.02
CA SER A 4 -13.01 8.98 8.30
C SER A 4 -12.66 10.45 8.50
N GLY A 5 -13.65 11.32 8.75
CA GLY A 5 -13.34 12.66 9.28
C GLY A 5 -12.79 12.60 10.70
N ASN A 6 -12.20 13.69 11.18
CA ASN A 6 -11.81 13.83 12.60
C ASN A 6 -13.02 13.73 13.55
N ASP A 7 -14.23 13.96 13.04
CA ASP A 7 -15.50 13.77 13.73
C ASP A 7 -15.99 12.31 13.77
N LYS A 8 -15.18 11.37 13.24
CA LYS A 8 -15.44 9.93 13.11
C LYS A 8 -16.56 9.57 12.14
N LYS A 9 -17.10 10.50 11.36
CA LYS A 9 -18.03 10.17 10.27
C LYS A 9 -17.28 9.60 9.08
N GLN A 10 -17.97 8.79 8.28
CA GLN A 10 -17.46 8.25 7.03
C GLN A 10 -17.93 9.10 5.86
N TYR A 11 -17.02 9.45 4.97
CA TYR A 11 -17.28 10.27 3.78
C TYR A 11 -16.82 9.53 2.54
N ALA A 12 -17.60 9.57 1.45
CA ALA A 12 -17.22 8.90 0.22
C ALA A 12 -16.18 9.74 -0.53
N VAL A 13 -15.12 9.10 -1.04
CA VAL A 13 -14.11 9.77 -1.89
C VAL A 13 -14.76 10.40 -3.14
N ALA A 14 -15.84 9.79 -3.65
CA ALA A 14 -16.59 10.30 -4.80
C ALA A 14 -17.28 11.65 -4.55
N ASP A 15 -17.54 12.01 -3.29
CA ASP A 15 -18.20 13.26 -2.92
C ASP A 15 -17.21 14.43 -2.78
N VAL A 16 -15.90 14.17 -2.88
CA VAL A 16 -14.86 15.18 -2.76
C VAL A 16 -14.83 16.08 -4.00
N GLY A 17 -14.95 17.39 -3.76
CA GLY A 17 -14.87 18.44 -4.78
C GLY A 17 -13.46 18.97 -4.96
N SER A 18 -12.80 19.31 -3.86
CA SER A 18 -11.40 19.74 -3.86
C SER A 18 -10.71 19.38 -2.56
N VAL A 19 -9.38 19.37 -2.61
CA VAL A 19 -8.51 19.13 -1.46
C VAL A 19 -7.45 20.21 -1.42
N LYS A 20 -7.14 20.69 -0.23
CA LYS A 20 -6.11 21.69 0.03
C LYS A 20 -5.14 21.16 1.08
N ASP A 21 -3.87 21.09 0.74
CA ASP A 21 -2.79 20.81 1.69
C ASP A 21 -2.60 22.03 2.62
N LEU A 22 -2.48 21.76 3.91
CA LEU A 22 -2.27 22.76 4.96
C LEU A 22 -0.79 22.90 5.36
N GLY A 23 0.11 22.05 4.85
CA GLY A 23 1.55 22.09 5.10
C GLY A 23 1.96 21.64 6.50
N ASN A 24 1.06 20.99 7.24
CA ASN A 24 1.29 20.50 8.60
C ASN A 24 0.98 19.00 8.75
N GLY A 25 1.01 18.25 7.64
CA GLY A 25 0.62 16.83 7.60
C GLY A 25 -0.89 16.61 7.66
N SER A 26 -1.69 17.63 7.35
CA SER A 26 -3.14 17.55 7.27
C SER A 26 -3.65 18.15 5.98
N VAL A 27 -4.76 17.60 5.50
CA VAL A 27 -5.47 18.11 4.33
C VAL A 27 -6.86 18.58 4.72
N GLN A 28 -7.30 19.65 4.08
CA GLN A 28 -8.66 20.17 4.14
C GLN A 28 -9.42 19.71 2.90
N ILE A 29 -10.55 19.03 3.10
CA ILE A 29 -11.39 18.44 2.07
C ILE A 29 -12.70 19.24 1.98
N PHE A 30 -13.04 19.65 0.76
CA PHE A 30 -14.29 20.33 0.43
C PHE A 30 -15.18 19.36 -0.36
N LEU A 31 -16.41 19.13 0.12
CA LEU A 31 -17.36 18.24 -0.53
C LEU A 31 -18.13 18.97 -1.66
N ARG A 32 -18.47 18.28 -2.76
CA ARG A 32 -19.11 18.88 -3.95
C ARG A 32 -20.48 19.52 -3.70
N ASN A 33 -21.23 18.99 -2.74
CA ASN A 33 -22.63 19.33 -2.49
C ASN A 33 -22.89 19.70 -1.02
N SER A 34 -21.85 20.16 -0.32
CA SER A 34 -21.95 20.55 1.09
C SER A 34 -21.04 21.74 1.35
N ASP A 35 -21.47 22.63 2.24
CA ASP A 35 -20.61 23.67 2.83
C ASP A 35 -19.74 23.10 3.98
N GLU A 36 -19.83 21.78 4.22
CA GLU A 36 -19.01 21.08 5.21
C GLU A 36 -17.57 20.95 4.71
N GLU A 37 -16.65 21.35 5.57
CA GLU A 37 -15.21 21.19 5.40
C GLU A 37 -14.71 20.15 6.40
N ILE A 38 -13.86 19.24 5.92
CA ILE A 38 -13.33 18.15 6.73
C ILE A 38 -11.81 18.28 6.75
N ILE A 39 -11.23 18.28 7.94
CA ILE A 39 -9.77 18.20 8.09
C ILE A 39 -9.44 16.77 8.49
N ILE A 40 -8.50 16.15 7.79
CA ILE A 40 -7.96 14.82 8.11
C ILE A 40 -6.43 14.82 7.97
N ASP A 41 -5.80 13.81 8.57
CA ASP A 41 -4.39 13.50 8.38
C ASP A 41 -4.09 13.17 6.90
N GLU A 42 -2.97 13.67 6.39
CA GLU A 42 -2.55 13.49 4.99
C GLU A 42 -2.35 12.00 4.66
N ALA A 43 -1.69 11.23 5.53
CA ALA A 43 -1.49 9.80 5.31
C ALA A 43 -2.82 9.01 5.34
N GLN A 44 -3.84 9.53 6.03
CA GLN A 44 -5.18 8.96 5.93
C GLN A 44 -5.83 9.25 4.58
N TRP A 45 -5.64 10.46 4.04
CA TRP A 45 -6.13 10.83 2.72
C TRP A 45 -5.47 10.00 1.61
N ASP A 46 -4.15 9.87 1.64
CA ASP A 46 -3.40 9.10 0.63
C ASP A 46 -3.85 7.64 0.61
N ARG A 47 -4.01 7.02 1.78
CA ARG A 47 -4.57 5.65 1.89
C ARG A 47 -5.98 5.53 1.33
N ALA A 48 -6.80 6.57 1.45
CA ALA A 48 -8.13 6.58 0.86
C ALA A 48 -8.06 6.62 -0.68
N LEU A 49 -7.13 7.40 -1.25
CA LEU A 49 -6.91 7.47 -2.70
C LEU A 49 -6.40 6.15 -3.26
N VAL A 50 -5.37 5.57 -2.66
CA VAL A 50 -4.80 4.25 -3.01
C VAL A 50 -5.88 3.16 -3.02
N ARG A 51 -6.81 3.20 -2.07
CA ARG A 51 -7.91 2.22 -1.95
C ARG A 51 -9.13 2.55 -2.80
N THR A 52 -9.07 3.57 -3.65
CA THR A 52 -10.16 3.94 -4.56
C THR A 52 -9.83 3.52 -5.99
N PRO A 53 -10.05 2.24 -6.35
CA PRO A 53 -9.78 1.75 -7.70
C PRO A 53 -10.62 2.50 -8.73
N GLN A 54 -9.97 3.03 -9.76
CA GLN A 54 -10.61 3.66 -10.92
C GLN A 54 -10.75 2.68 -12.09
N SER A 55 -9.80 1.75 -12.23
CA SER A 55 -9.84 0.70 -13.24
C SER A 55 -9.04 -0.52 -12.80
N PHE A 56 -9.34 -1.67 -13.40
CA PHE A 56 -8.67 -2.94 -13.11
C PHE A 56 -8.14 -3.60 -14.37
N VAL A 57 -6.96 -4.20 -14.26
CA VAL A 57 -6.34 -5.03 -15.30
C VAL A 57 -6.00 -6.38 -14.68
N PRO A 58 -6.40 -7.53 -15.26
CA PRO A 58 -6.00 -8.83 -14.75
C PRO A 58 -4.48 -8.98 -14.70
N ALA A 59 -3.96 -9.60 -13.64
CA ALA A 59 -2.54 -9.91 -13.55
C ALA A 59 -2.22 -11.19 -14.32
N ALA A 60 -0.95 -11.34 -14.72
CA ALA A 60 -0.50 -12.61 -15.28
C ALA A 60 -0.60 -13.71 -14.20
N PRO A 61 -0.95 -14.95 -14.57
CA PRO A 61 -0.87 -16.07 -13.64
C PRO A 61 0.52 -16.16 -13.03
N GLU A 62 0.60 -16.66 -11.79
CA GLU A 62 1.87 -16.79 -11.06
C GLU A 62 2.56 -15.46 -10.69
N THR A 63 1.79 -14.36 -10.67
CA THR A 63 2.23 -13.08 -10.08
C THR A 63 1.88 -13.01 -8.60
N TYR A 64 2.82 -12.61 -7.74
CA TYR A 64 2.60 -12.55 -6.29
C TYR A 64 3.16 -11.26 -5.66
N VAL A 65 2.46 -10.73 -4.68
CA VAL A 65 3.04 -9.84 -3.67
C VAL A 65 3.84 -10.69 -2.69
N LEU A 66 5.05 -10.23 -2.37
CA LEU A 66 5.94 -10.83 -1.39
C LEU A 66 6.03 -9.95 -0.15
N GLY A 67 6.11 -10.58 1.02
CA GLY A 67 6.41 -9.90 2.26
C GLY A 67 7.12 -10.83 3.23
N ILE A 68 7.85 -10.25 4.18
CA ILE A 68 8.46 -10.98 5.29
C ILE A 68 7.53 -10.98 6.50
N TRP A 69 7.68 -12.00 7.35
CA TRP A 69 7.03 -12.02 8.66
C TRP A 69 8.06 -12.24 9.76
N TRP A 70 7.79 -11.66 10.91
CA TRP A 70 8.66 -11.71 12.08
C TRP A 70 8.20 -12.81 13.04
N ALA A 71 9.13 -13.68 13.44
CA ALA A 71 8.89 -14.66 14.50
C ALA A 71 9.03 -14.02 15.89
N SER A 72 9.91 -13.02 16.02
CA SER A 72 10.10 -12.20 17.22
C SER A 72 10.69 -10.84 16.85
N GLU A 73 10.86 -9.94 17.82
CA GLU A 73 11.41 -8.58 17.61
C GLU A 73 12.79 -8.56 16.93
N ASN A 74 13.57 -9.64 17.03
CA ASN A 74 14.92 -9.74 16.48
C ASN A 74 15.07 -10.91 15.49
N GLU A 75 13.97 -11.51 15.05
CA GLU A 75 14.01 -12.69 14.21
C GLU A 75 12.96 -12.64 13.10
N VAL A 76 13.43 -12.61 11.85
CA VAL A 76 12.60 -12.82 10.67
C VAL A 76 12.31 -14.32 10.56
N GLY A 77 11.04 -14.70 10.61
CA GLY A 77 10.61 -16.09 10.59
C GLY A 77 10.49 -16.68 9.19
N GLY A 78 10.31 -15.83 8.17
CA GLY A 78 10.18 -16.28 6.79
C GLY A 78 9.60 -15.21 5.87
N TYR A 79 9.12 -15.66 4.72
CA TYR A 79 8.35 -14.85 3.79
C TYR A 79 7.02 -15.53 3.44
N TYR A 80 6.09 -14.73 2.93
CA TYR A 80 4.82 -15.19 2.39
C TYR A 80 4.63 -14.70 0.95
N LYS A 81 3.70 -15.35 0.24
CA LYS A 81 3.25 -14.96 -1.10
C LYS A 81 1.74 -14.73 -1.07
N LYS A 82 1.27 -13.62 -1.61
CA LYS A 82 -0.16 -13.39 -1.89
C LYS A 82 -0.36 -13.29 -3.39
N ALA A 83 -1.29 -14.06 -3.93
CA ALA A 83 -1.57 -14.01 -5.36
C ALA A 83 -2.12 -12.62 -5.75
N VAL A 84 -1.55 -12.04 -6.81
CA VAL A 84 -2.08 -10.83 -7.42
C VAL A 84 -3.19 -11.26 -8.37
N MET A 85 -4.42 -10.87 -8.06
CA MET A 85 -5.59 -11.14 -8.91
C MET A 85 -5.66 -10.15 -10.07
N GLY A 86 -5.18 -8.94 -9.84
CA GLY A 86 -5.14 -7.87 -10.83
C GLY A 86 -4.33 -6.68 -10.37
N TRP A 87 -4.30 -5.67 -11.21
CA TRP A 87 -3.71 -4.37 -10.97
C TRP A 87 -4.81 -3.31 -10.97
N SER A 88 -4.80 -2.45 -9.97
CA SER A 88 -5.69 -1.31 -9.85
C SER A 88 -4.96 -0.05 -10.26
N ILE A 89 -5.53 0.76 -11.16
CA ILE A 89 -5.15 2.18 -11.23
C ILE A 89 -6.02 2.90 -10.21
N SER A 90 -5.41 3.42 -9.16
CA SER A 90 -6.13 3.99 -8.01
C SER A 90 -6.32 5.50 -8.13
N GLY A 91 -6.99 6.11 -7.15
CA GLY A 91 -7.33 7.53 -7.16
C GLY A 91 -6.13 8.47 -7.05
N ASP A 92 -4.98 7.94 -6.63
CA ASP A 92 -3.67 8.59 -6.63
C ASP A 92 -2.99 8.57 -8.02
N GLY A 93 -3.56 7.83 -8.98
CA GLY A 93 -3.03 7.69 -10.34
C GLY A 93 -1.95 6.62 -10.48
N TYR A 94 -1.60 5.89 -9.42
CA TYR A 94 -0.59 4.84 -9.46
C TYR A 94 -1.20 3.45 -9.63
N LEU A 95 -0.36 2.51 -10.06
CA LEU A 95 -0.72 1.11 -10.22
C LEU A 95 -0.44 0.35 -8.93
N HIS A 96 -1.47 -0.34 -8.42
CA HIS A 96 -1.41 -1.09 -7.16
C HIS A 96 -1.80 -2.55 -7.35
N PRO A 97 -1.15 -3.51 -6.69
CA PRO A 97 -1.59 -4.89 -6.72
C PRO A 97 -2.94 -5.05 -6.01
N TRP A 98 -3.82 -5.85 -6.60
CA TRP A 98 -5.07 -6.27 -6.00
C TRP A 98 -4.98 -7.73 -5.58
N THR A 99 -5.07 -7.98 -4.27
CA THR A 99 -5.07 -9.32 -3.69
C THR A 99 -6.41 -9.66 -3.05
N VAL A 100 -6.53 -10.87 -2.49
CA VAL A 100 -7.74 -11.30 -1.78
C VAL A 100 -8.08 -10.43 -0.56
N ASP A 101 -7.10 -9.71 -0.01
CA ASP A 101 -7.30 -8.85 1.16
C ASP A 101 -7.66 -7.39 0.77
N GLY A 102 -7.67 -7.05 -0.53
CA GLY A 102 -7.94 -5.70 -1.03
C GLY A 102 -6.91 -5.14 -2.02
N VAL A 103 -7.09 -3.86 -2.38
CA VAL A 103 -6.10 -3.10 -3.16
C VAL A 103 -5.04 -2.60 -2.21
N ASP A 104 -3.78 -2.87 -2.54
CA ASP A 104 -2.62 -2.43 -1.77
C ASP A 104 -2.68 -2.82 -0.29
N ASP A 105 -3.12 -4.04 0.00
CA ASP A 105 -3.18 -4.54 1.38
C ASP A 105 -1.84 -5.09 1.90
N GLY A 106 -0.74 -4.80 1.19
CA GLY A 106 0.62 -5.19 1.50
C GLY A 106 1.30 -4.37 2.60
N ARG A 107 0.58 -3.41 3.24
CA ARG A 107 0.93 -2.53 4.38
C ARG A 107 2.25 -1.74 4.30
N ASN A 108 3.16 -2.08 3.40
CA ASN A 108 4.21 -1.24 2.85
C ASN A 108 3.65 -0.67 1.55
N ASP A 109 3.66 0.65 1.39
CA ASP A 109 3.16 1.39 0.20
C ASP A 109 3.85 0.99 -1.13
N LEU A 110 4.73 -0.01 -1.10
CA LEU A 110 5.65 -0.44 -2.15
C LEU A 110 6.02 -1.94 -1.98
N PRO A 111 5.10 -2.90 -2.23
CA PRO A 111 5.39 -4.33 -2.08
C PRO A 111 6.34 -4.86 -3.16
N ALA A 112 7.17 -5.84 -2.81
CA ALA A 112 7.95 -6.58 -3.79
C ALA A 112 7.04 -7.54 -4.59
N ILE A 113 7.22 -7.58 -5.92
CA ILE A 113 6.40 -8.37 -6.84
C ILE A 113 7.21 -9.51 -7.43
N LEU A 114 6.78 -10.75 -7.21
CA LEU A 114 7.26 -11.91 -7.94
C LEU A 114 6.54 -11.99 -9.29
N GLN A 115 7.32 -11.95 -10.37
CA GLN A 115 6.87 -12.10 -11.74
C GLN A 115 6.77 -13.60 -12.14
N PRO A 116 5.99 -13.94 -13.18
CA PRO A 116 5.82 -15.33 -13.62
C PRO A 116 7.10 -16.02 -14.10
N ASP A 117 8.10 -15.24 -14.53
CA ASP A 117 9.42 -15.76 -14.93
C ASP A 117 10.33 -16.09 -13.73
N GLY A 118 9.86 -15.83 -12.51
CA GLY A 118 10.57 -16.08 -11.27
C GLY A 118 11.35 -14.86 -10.75
N GLN A 119 11.48 -13.79 -11.52
CA GLN A 119 12.17 -12.57 -11.08
C GLN A 119 11.34 -11.80 -10.05
N VAL A 120 12.01 -11.09 -9.14
CA VAL A 120 11.33 -10.25 -8.14
C VAL A 120 11.65 -8.79 -8.40
N GLU A 121 10.63 -7.96 -8.54
CA GLU A 121 10.75 -6.50 -8.60
C GLU A 121 10.49 -5.91 -7.22
N ASP A 122 11.54 -5.40 -6.57
CA ASP A 122 11.40 -4.67 -5.31
C ASP A 122 11.58 -3.16 -5.57
N PRO A 123 10.57 -2.34 -5.23
CA PRO A 123 10.60 -0.90 -5.46
C PRO A 123 11.68 -0.14 -4.67
N ILE A 124 12.28 -0.72 -3.62
CA ILE A 124 13.34 -0.07 -2.83
C ILE A 124 14.72 -0.31 -3.44
N ASP A 125 15.00 -1.54 -3.87
CA ASP A 125 16.37 -2.01 -4.14
C ASP A 125 16.63 -2.55 -5.55
N CYS A 126 15.62 -2.56 -6.43
CA CYS A 126 15.65 -3.12 -7.79
C CYS A 126 15.37 -4.64 -7.88
N ARG A 127 15.55 -5.17 -9.10
CA ARG A 127 15.23 -6.53 -9.54
C ARG A 127 16.17 -7.57 -8.95
N TYR A 128 15.60 -8.66 -8.42
CA TYR A 128 16.30 -9.87 -8.01
C TYR A 128 15.99 -11.01 -9.00
N GLU A 129 16.94 -11.92 -9.19
CA GLU A 129 16.78 -13.04 -10.14
C GLU A 129 15.74 -14.06 -9.66
N ASN A 130 15.51 -14.14 -8.34
CA ASN A 130 14.54 -15.07 -7.75
C ASN A 130 14.16 -14.69 -6.32
N VAL A 131 13.13 -15.39 -5.80
CA VAL A 131 12.61 -15.21 -4.43
C VAL A 131 13.64 -15.49 -3.34
N THR A 132 14.61 -16.39 -3.57
CA THR A 132 15.64 -16.69 -2.58
C THR A 132 16.59 -15.52 -2.41
N GLU A 133 17.05 -14.94 -3.51
CA GLU A 133 17.91 -13.75 -3.50
C GLU A 133 17.20 -12.55 -2.86
N TRP A 134 15.94 -12.30 -3.25
CA TRP A 134 15.13 -11.26 -2.63
C TRP A 134 14.99 -11.48 -1.12
N TYR A 135 14.67 -12.70 -0.67
CA TYR A 135 14.44 -12.97 0.76
C TYR A 135 15.68 -12.73 1.61
N GLU A 136 16.87 -13.16 1.16
CA GLU A 136 18.12 -12.88 1.88
C GLU A 136 18.43 -11.38 1.96
N GLY A 137 18.14 -10.63 0.87
CA GLY A 137 18.24 -9.18 0.84
C GLY A 137 17.27 -8.51 1.81
N ALA A 138 15.99 -8.86 1.74
CA ALA A 138 14.92 -8.32 2.58
C ALA A 138 15.16 -8.63 4.07
N LYS A 139 15.56 -9.86 4.40
CA LYS A 139 15.88 -10.29 5.77
C LYS A 139 17.01 -9.46 6.37
N ARG A 140 18.10 -9.24 5.62
CA ARG A 140 19.23 -8.42 6.08
C ARG A 140 18.79 -6.99 6.40
N LYS A 141 18.06 -6.34 5.49
CA LYS A 141 17.56 -4.97 5.73
C LYS A 141 16.60 -4.89 6.91
N ALA A 142 15.71 -5.85 7.03
CA ALA A 142 14.77 -5.91 8.14
C ALA A 142 15.49 -5.92 9.48
N LEU A 143 16.58 -6.69 9.60
CA LEU A 143 17.42 -6.75 10.79
C LEU A 143 18.27 -5.48 11.01
N GLU A 144 18.68 -4.77 9.95
CA GLU A 144 19.40 -3.49 10.06
C GLU A 144 18.49 -2.35 10.54
N ILE A 145 17.24 -2.32 10.08
CA ILE A 145 16.27 -1.26 10.35
C ILE A 145 15.49 -1.54 11.66
N GLY A 146 15.35 -2.81 12.05
CA GLY A 146 14.70 -3.26 13.27
C GLY A 146 13.17 -3.37 13.18
N TYR A 147 12.59 -4.24 14.02
CA TYR A 147 11.17 -4.59 14.00
C TYR A 147 10.23 -3.39 14.10
N HIS A 148 10.52 -2.42 14.98
CA HIS A 148 9.61 -1.28 15.20
C HIS A 148 9.51 -0.34 14.02
N HIS A 149 10.55 -0.23 13.19
CA HIS A 149 10.49 0.60 12.00
C HIS A 149 9.79 -0.12 10.85
N TYR A 150 10.00 -1.45 10.72
CA TYR A 150 9.28 -2.28 9.76
C TYR A 150 7.80 -2.45 10.11
N ALA A 151 7.47 -2.48 11.41
CA ALA A 151 6.11 -2.67 11.90
C ALA A 151 5.18 -1.47 11.62
N GLN A 152 5.75 -0.26 11.48
CA GLN A 152 5.02 0.96 11.13
C GLN A 152 4.62 1.02 9.65
N PHE A 153 5.31 0.25 8.81
CA PHE A 153 4.94 -0.02 7.41
C PHE A 153 4.30 -1.42 7.29
N SER A 154 3.70 -1.93 8.38
CA SER A 154 3.05 -3.24 8.42
C SER A 154 1.75 -3.23 9.19
#